data_AF-A0A357A9J7-F1
#
_entry.id   AF-A0A357A9J7-F1
#
_cell.length_a   1.000
_cell.length_b   1.000
_cell.length_c   1.000
_cell.angle_alpha   90.00
_cell.angle_beta   90.00
_cell.angle_gamma   90.00
#
_symmetry.space_group_name_H-M   'P 1'
#
loop_
_entity.id
_entity.type
_entity.pdbx_description
1 polymer ?
#
loop_
_entity_poly.entity_id
_entity_poly.type
_entity_poly.pdbx_seq_one_letter_code
_entity_poly.pdbx_strand_id
1 'polypeptide(L)'
;DLMVFHPNQDATRAEVAAFFYQSLLLLGKVEAIPSDYILQVFPAGPIREGTRISINGKTRAATWNQWSNGLLARTAIADAGLIQGMGIDLLNTENPSQQPVQWFSLPIALPVQRHNHYRHLEITNWRKQQSLTMSVNGDTLAIAKPMTNVTGIQIENLFEGDRAIGLRLKINLTEPTPYQLRQDTFDWQVTLDAAIKQSILDDYQNPSTVTPESTRPSSEEVNEGEVIADTSQPLRPTITADPQHLLIQGNLPPGLSVKAITQTNPYTLILEIRPDIPRNRNILWLPGLRWKEEYVSLGSDRFPITSLTLSPNQTPKLNLEPIWTYSHTMEGTTPLLKMGEFCKTLAAINAGFFNRNNRLPLGAIRWHGTWYSGPILNRGAIAWDNQGSTAIDRLTLEEVITTSTGGQFPLVVLNSGYVKGGISRFTPQWGKSYTPLTAGEVIIVVENNRVTRHVENAEVTDIPDTGYLLVLRSLSSAKASLMPGTTITLESTTNPSNFNSFPHIIGGGPLLIKNQQIVVDAQAEGFSRAFAQQSAIRSVFGITNSGELILVTIHNRIGGLGASLTETAELMQKLGAIHALNLDGGSSTSLILGGQMINRPPSTAARVHNGLGIFSHHYG
;
A
#
# COMPACT_ATOMS: atom_id res chain seq x y z
N ASP A 1 -28.62 -4.89 -31.14
CA ASP A 1 -28.31 -4.69 -32.57
C ASP A 1 -27.55 -3.41 -32.79
N LEU A 2 -26.23 -3.52 -32.99
CA LEU A 2 -25.45 -2.47 -33.61
C LEU A 2 -25.92 -2.39 -35.07
N MET A 3 -26.61 -1.31 -35.43
CA MET A 3 -26.91 -1.04 -36.83
C MET A 3 -25.61 -1.09 -37.63
N VAL A 4 -25.57 -1.99 -38.60
CA VAL A 4 -24.51 -2.07 -39.59
C VAL A 4 -24.49 -0.73 -40.31
N PHE A 5 -23.44 0.06 -40.11
CA PHE A 5 -23.24 1.27 -40.88
C PHE A 5 -22.98 0.84 -42.33
N HIS A 6 -23.92 1.15 -43.23
CA HIS A 6 -23.80 0.89 -44.66
C HIS A 6 -23.34 2.17 -45.36
N PRO A 7 -22.01 2.45 -45.43
CA PRO A 7 -21.48 3.71 -45.95
C PRO A 7 -21.83 3.97 -47.42
N ASN A 8 -22.28 2.93 -48.13
CA ASN A 8 -22.65 2.98 -49.54
C ASN A 8 -24.16 2.95 -49.78
N GLN A 9 -25.00 2.99 -48.73
CA GLN A 9 -26.44 3.17 -48.92
C GLN A 9 -26.74 4.65 -49.20
N ASP A 10 -27.72 4.91 -50.06
CA ASP A 10 -28.22 6.27 -50.26
C ASP A 10 -28.80 6.81 -48.96
N ALA A 11 -28.27 7.96 -48.50
CA ALA A 11 -28.79 8.63 -47.33
C ALA A 11 -30.17 9.24 -47.63
N THR A 12 -31.13 9.00 -46.74
CA THR A 12 -32.43 9.65 -46.79
C THR A 12 -32.26 11.16 -46.58
N ARG A 13 -33.24 11.96 -47.06
CA ARG A 13 -33.25 13.41 -46.83
C ARG A 13 -33.22 13.76 -45.33
N ALA A 14 -33.81 12.90 -44.48
CA ALA A 14 -33.80 13.07 -43.04
C ALA A 14 -32.41 12.85 -42.43
N GLU A 15 -31.68 11.82 -42.85
CA GLU A 15 -30.29 11.58 -42.41
C GLU A 15 -29.37 12.70 -42.85
N VAL A 16 -29.47 13.16 -44.11
CA VAL A 16 -28.70 14.30 -44.62
C VAL A 16 -28.99 15.56 -43.81
N ALA A 17 -30.28 15.86 -43.54
CA ALA A 17 -30.67 17.00 -42.72
C ALA A 17 -30.13 16.89 -41.28
N ALA A 18 -30.15 15.70 -40.69
CA ALA A 18 -29.57 15.45 -39.37
C ALA A 18 -28.04 15.68 -39.37
N PHE A 19 -27.31 15.22 -40.39
CA PHE A 19 -25.88 15.47 -40.53
C PHE A 19 -25.56 16.98 -40.67
N PHE A 20 -26.31 17.71 -41.49
CA PHE A 20 -26.14 19.16 -41.64
C PHE A 20 -26.45 19.90 -40.35
N TYR A 21 -27.56 19.57 -39.69
CA TYR A 21 -27.93 20.18 -38.42
C TYR A 21 -26.86 19.93 -37.36
N GLN A 22 -26.38 18.68 -37.23
CA GLN A 22 -25.32 18.31 -36.29
C GLN A 22 -23.99 19.02 -36.60
N SER A 23 -23.66 19.22 -37.87
CA SER A 23 -22.47 19.98 -38.31
C SER A 23 -22.58 21.47 -38.00
N LEU A 24 -23.77 22.07 -38.19
CA LEU A 24 -24.01 23.47 -37.84
C LEU A 24 -23.96 23.69 -36.32
N LEU A 25 -24.45 22.72 -35.54
CA LEU A 25 -24.37 22.72 -34.09
C LEU A 25 -22.89 22.65 -33.63
N LEU A 26 -22.08 21.77 -34.24
CA LEU A 26 -20.63 21.67 -34.02
C LEU A 26 -19.87 22.98 -34.33
N LEU A 27 -20.31 23.72 -35.34
CA LEU A 27 -19.73 25.00 -35.73
C LEU A 27 -20.26 26.20 -34.93
N GLY A 28 -21.14 25.98 -33.95
CA GLY A 28 -21.76 27.04 -33.15
C GLY A 28 -22.68 27.97 -33.96
N LYS A 29 -23.20 27.51 -35.10
CA LYS A 29 -24.05 28.32 -36.01
C LYS A 29 -25.54 28.21 -35.70
N VAL A 30 -25.95 27.22 -34.92
CA VAL A 30 -27.34 26.98 -34.50
C VAL A 30 -27.38 26.49 -33.05
N GLU A 31 -28.49 26.70 -32.37
CA GLU A 31 -28.72 26.20 -31.00
C GLU A 31 -29.21 24.74 -31.01
N ALA A 32 -28.90 24.00 -29.93
CA ALA A 32 -29.37 22.63 -29.74
C ALA A 32 -30.86 22.59 -29.45
N ILE A 33 -31.64 21.82 -30.22
CA ILE A 33 -33.03 21.52 -29.89
C ILE A 33 -33.09 20.31 -28.93
N PRO A 34 -34.06 20.25 -28.00
CA PRO A 34 -34.20 19.13 -27.08
C PRO A 34 -34.63 17.87 -27.83
N SER A 35 -33.70 16.94 -28.06
CA SER A 35 -33.96 15.66 -28.72
C SER A 35 -32.97 14.60 -28.25
N ASP A 36 -33.44 13.39 -28.00
CA ASP A 36 -32.59 12.23 -27.64
C ASP A 36 -31.66 11.80 -28.79
N TYR A 37 -31.90 12.31 -30.00
CA TYR A 37 -31.16 11.98 -31.22
C TYR A 37 -30.09 13.01 -31.60
N ILE A 38 -30.02 14.15 -30.89
CA ILE A 38 -29.01 15.18 -31.14
C ILE A 38 -27.81 14.95 -30.23
N LEU A 39 -26.63 14.82 -30.83
CA LEU A 39 -25.40 14.71 -30.06
C LEU A 39 -25.09 16.08 -29.48
N GLN A 40 -25.18 16.23 -28.15
CA GLN A 40 -24.65 17.41 -27.49
C GLN A 40 -23.13 17.47 -27.70
N VAL A 41 -22.67 18.54 -28.33
CA VAL A 41 -21.26 18.80 -28.55
C VAL A 41 -20.66 19.26 -27.23
N PHE A 42 -19.84 18.42 -26.62
CA PHE A 42 -18.99 18.84 -25.52
C PHE A 42 -17.69 19.38 -26.10
N PRO A 43 -17.15 20.52 -25.61
CA PRO A 43 -15.82 20.95 -25.98
C PRO A 43 -14.83 19.79 -25.76
N ALA A 44 -13.98 19.54 -26.76
CA ALA A 44 -12.98 18.49 -26.66
C ALA A 44 -12.00 18.83 -25.53
N GLY A 45 -11.67 17.84 -24.70
CA GLY A 45 -10.79 18.00 -23.54
C GLY A 45 -11.47 17.67 -22.21
N PRO A 46 -10.81 18.01 -21.08
CA PRO A 46 -11.35 17.82 -19.74
C PRO A 46 -12.65 18.61 -19.55
N ILE A 47 -13.66 17.97 -18.96
CA ILE A 47 -14.94 18.61 -18.62
C ILE A 47 -14.94 18.94 -17.12
N ARG A 48 -14.61 17.96 -16.29
CA ARG A 48 -14.65 18.06 -14.82
C ARG A 48 -14.00 16.86 -14.18
N GLU A 49 -13.64 17.01 -12.92
CA GLU A 49 -13.06 15.98 -12.06
C GLU A 49 -13.54 16.17 -10.62
N GLY A 50 -13.31 15.17 -9.79
CA GLY A 50 -13.57 15.26 -8.37
C GLY A 50 -12.91 14.14 -7.59
N THR A 51 -12.98 14.23 -6.26
CA THR A 51 -12.26 13.36 -5.32
C THR A 51 -13.18 12.38 -4.59
N ARG A 52 -14.48 12.42 -4.87
CA ARG A 52 -15.49 11.59 -4.19
C ARG A 52 -16.43 10.92 -5.16
N ILE A 53 -16.85 9.71 -4.82
CA ILE A 53 -18.00 9.05 -5.45
C ILE A 53 -19.07 8.78 -4.39
N SER A 54 -20.34 8.75 -4.80
CA SER A 54 -21.45 8.32 -3.96
C SER A 54 -22.20 7.21 -4.66
N ILE A 55 -22.25 6.01 -4.07
CA ILE A 55 -22.97 4.86 -4.65
C ILE A 55 -24.21 4.63 -3.79
N ASN A 56 -25.39 4.79 -4.39
CA ASN A 56 -26.69 4.71 -3.71
C ASN A 56 -26.74 5.57 -2.42
N GLY A 57 -26.16 6.77 -2.48
CA GLY A 57 -26.11 7.72 -1.35
C GLY A 57 -24.93 7.53 -0.39
N LYS A 58 -24.16 6.44 -0.50
CA LYS A 58 -22.98 6.19 0.34
C LYS A 58 -21.73 6.81 -0.28
N THR A 59 -21.29 7.93 0.29
CA THR A 59 -20.15 8.72 -0.23
C THR A 59 -18.81 8.22 0.29
N ARG A 60 -17.81 8.12 -0.61
CA ARG A 60 -16.45 7.64 -0.32
C ARG A 60 -15.41 8.48 -1.07
N ALA A 61 -14.19 8.49 -0.56
CA ALA A 61 -13.04 9.05 -1.28
C ALA A 61 -12.69 8.14 -2.46
N ALA A 62 -12.75 8.68 -3.66
CA ALA A 62 -12.32 8.04 -4.90
C ALA A 62 -12.30 9.11 -6.00
N THR A 63 -11.17 9.24 -6.68
CA THR A 63 -11.04 10.18 -7.78
C THR A 63 -11.82 9.72 -9.00
N TRP A 64 -12.38 10.69 -9.72
CA TRP A 64 -13.10 10.48 -10.95
C TRP A 64 -12.89 11.67 -11.88
N ASN A 65 -12.98 11.43 -13.18
CA ASN A 65 -12.82 12.46 -14.19
C ASN A 65 -13.75 12.24 -15.39
N GLN A 66 -14.14 13.33 -16.03
CA GLN A 66 -14.91 13.36 -17.27
C GLN A 66 -14.19 14.20 -18.32
N TRP A 67 -14.16 13.70 -19.54
CA TRP A 67 -13.58 14.37 -20.71
C TRP A 67 -14.45 14.08 -21.93
N SER A 68 -14.28 14.86 -23.00
CA SER A 68 -14.92 14.61 -24.28
C SER A 68 -13.92 14.60 -25.42
N ASN A 69 -14.24 13.84 -26.46
CA ASN A 69 -13.57 13.87 -27.76
C ASN A 69 -14.31 14.75 -28.80
N GLY A 70 -15.23 15.61 -28.37
CA GLY A 70 -16.11 16.41 -29.22
C GLY A 70 -17.49 15.78 -29.50
N LEU A 71 -17.67 14.48 -29.19
CA LEU A 71 -18.90 13.75 -29.53
C LEU A 71 -19.63 13.19 -28.30
N LEU A 72 -18.89 12.68 -27.32
CA LEU A 72 -19.47 12.05 -26.13
C LEU A 72 -18.61 12.36 -24.90
N ALA A 73 -19.27 12.76 -23.81
CA ALA A 73 -18.64 12.79 -22.50
C ALA A 73 -18.35 11.36 -22.02
N ARG A 74 -17.09 11.11 -21.71
CA ARG A 74 -16.60 9.90 -21.08
C ARG A 74 -16.42 10.11 -19.59
N THR A 75 -16.44 9.03 -18.82
CA THR A 75 -16.31 9.06 -17.36
C THR A 75 -15.43 7.92 -16.92
N ALA A 76 -14.42 8.21 -16.12
CA ALA A 76 -13.60 7.21 -15.48
C ALA A 76 -13.53 7.44 -13.97
N ILE A 77 -13.37 6.34 -13.23
CA ILE A 77 -13.27 6.30 -11.77
C ILE A 77 -12.02 5.52 -11.42
N ALA A 78 -11.27 5.95 -10.41
CA ALA A 78 -10.17 5.17 -9.87
C ALA A 78 -10.61 3.72 -9.60
N ASP A 79 -9.82 2.76 -10.06
CA ASP A 79 -10.09 1.33 -9.88
C ASP A 79 -10.39 0.99 -8.41
N ALA A 80 -9.65 1.62 -7.51
CA ALA A 80 -9.85 1.57 -6.08
C ALA A 80 -11.28 1.90 -5.61
N GLY A 81 -11.85 2.98 -6.15
CA GLY A 81 -13.20 3.43 -5.81
C GLY A 81 -14.27 2.44 -6.27
N LEU A 82 -14.08 1.82 -7.44
CA LEU A 82 -14.98 0.79 -7.95
C LEU A 82 -14.89 -0.49 -7.12
N ILE A 83 -13.70 -0.91 -6.70
CA ILE A 83 -13.52 -2.10 -5.84
C ILE A 83 -14.24 -1.89 -4.51
N GLN A 84 -13.96 -0.78 -3.82
CA GLN A 84 -14.50 -0.53 -2.47
C GLN A 84 -15.98 -0.11 -2.47
N GLY A 85 -16.43 0.51 -3.56
CA GLY A 85 -17.76 1.07 -3.67
C GLY A 85 -18.78 0.11 -4.30
N MET A 86 -18.40 -0.53 -5.41
CA MET A 86 -19.27 -1.43 -6.19
C MET A 86 -19.00 -2.91 -5.90
N GLY A 87 -17.78 -3.28 -5.46
CA GLY A 87 -17.37 -4.67 -5.29
C GLY A 87 -16.93 -5.33 -6.60
N ILE A 88 -16.35 -4.56 -7.54
CA ILE A 88 -15.80 -5.15 -8.77
C ILE A 88 -14.55 -5.99 -8.45
N ASP A 89 -14.37 -7.11 -9.16
CA ASP A 89 -13.10 -7.85 -9.15
C ASP A 89 -12.29 -7.47 -10.38
N LEU A 90 -11.01 -7.10 -10.18
CA LEU A 90 -10.07 -6.89 -11.28
C LEU A 90 -9.42 -8.22 -11.63
N LEU A 91 -9.56 -8.65 -12.87
CA LEU A 91 -8.96 -9.89 -13.36
C LEU A 91 -7.57 -9.65 -13.95
N ASN A 92 -6.88 -10.74 -14.28
CA ASN A 92 -5.52 -10.69 -14.82
C ASN A 92 -5.48 -9.97 -16.18
N THR A 93 -4.40 -9.23 -16.41
CA THR A 93 -4.15 -8.55 -17.69
C THR A 93 -2.67 -8.33 -17.93
N GLU A 94 -2.26 -8.53 -19.18
CA GLU A 94 -0.94 -8.18 -19.71
C GLU A 94 -0.98 -6.86 -20.51
N ASN A 95 -2.17 -6.26 -20.67
CA ASN A 95 -2.34 -4.99 -21.36
C ASN A 95 -2.64 -3.89 -20.34
N PRO A 96 -1.73 -2.94 -20.08
CA PRO A 96 -1.93 -1.93 -19.05
C PRO A 96 -3.02 -0.90 -19.44
N SER A 97 -3.41 -0.84 -20.72
CA SER A 97 -4.47 0.04 -21.21
C SER A 97 -5.87 -0.59 -21.12
N GLN A 98 -5.99 -1.83 -20.67
CA GLN A 98 -7.25 -2.56 -20.56
C GLN A 98 -7.30 -3.33 -19.24
N GLN A 99 -8.40 -3.18 -18.50
CA GLN A 99 -8.64 -3.93 -17.27
C GLN A 99 -9.88 -4.79 -17.43
N PRO A 100 -9.73 -6.11 -17.61
CA PRO A 100 -10.83 -7.05 -17.48
C PRO A 100 -11.36 -7.02 -16.05
N VAL A 101 -12.68 -6.83 -15.90
CA VAL A 101 -13.38 -6.80 -14.62
C VAL A 101 -14.50 -7.82 -14.61
N GLN A 102 -14.85 -8.30 -13.43
CA GLN A 102 -16.02 -9.13 -13.19
C GLN A 102 -16.91 -8.50 -12.12
N TRP A 103 -18.19 -8.34 -12.46
CA TRP A 103 -19.22 -7.86 -11.54
C TRP A 103 -20.59 -8.34 -12.04
N PHE A 104 -21.08 -9.46 -11.49
CA PHE A 104 -22.34 -10.11 -11.89
C PHE A 104 -22.50 -10.30 -13.40
N SER A 105 -21.39 -10.48 -14.11
CA SER A 105 -21.33 -10.55 -15.57
C SER A 105 -20.18 -11.44 -16.00
N LEU A 106 -20.20 -11.86 -17.27
CA LEU A 106 -19.00 -12.38 -17.90
C LEU A 106 -17.90 -11.30 -17.90
N PRO A 107 -16.61 -11.68 -17.85
CA PRO A 107 -15.51 -10.72 -17.88
C PRO A 107 -15.62 -9.69 -18.99
N ILE A 108 -15.47 -8.41 -18.64
CA ILE A 108 -15.46 -7.30 -19.61
C ILE A 108 -14.21 -6.43 -19.43
N ALA A 109 -13.51 -6.14 -20.52
CA ALA A 109 -12.36 -5.24 -20.51
C ALA A 109 -12.81 -3.78 -20.52
N LEU A 110 -12.45 -3.05 -19.46
CA LEU A 110 -12.64 -1.61 -19.38
C LEU A 110 -11.37 -0.88 -19.84
N PRO A 111 -11.48 0.16 -20.68
CA PRO A 111 -10.34 1.00 -21.01
C PRO A 111 -9.77 1.65 -19.75
N VAL A 112 -8.45 1.64 -19.66
CA VAL A 112 -7.72 2.27 -18.55
C VAL A 112 -7.27 3.67 -18.96
N GLN A 113 -7.48 4.62 -18.07
CA GLN A 113 -6.91 5.96 -18.18
C GLN A 113 -6.02 6.27 -16.98
N ARG A 114 -4.98 7.07 -17.25
CA ARG A 114 -4.13 7.62 -16.21
C ARG A 114 -4.59 9.04 -15.92
N HIS A 115 -4.82 9.32 -14.65
CA HIS A 115 -5.13 10.65 -14.18
C HIS A 115 -4.52 10.81 -12.78
N ASN A 116 -3.55 11.73 -12.66
CA ASN A 116 -2.66 11.87 -11.51
C ASN A 116 -1.92 10.55 -11.17
N HIS A 117 -1.77 10.24 -9.88
CA HIS A 117 -1.15 9.00 -9.38
C HIS A 117 -2.14 7.82 -9.28
N TYR A 118 -3.33 7.93 -9.88
CA TYR A 118 -4.36 6.90 -9.85
C TYR A 118 -4.60 6.28 -11.23
N ARG A 119 -4.98 5.00 -11.23
CA ARG A 119 -5.43 4.26 -12.40
C ARG A 119 -6.94 4.28 -12.46
N HIS A 120 -7.50 4.90 -13.49
CA HIS A 120 -8.94 5.05 -13.66
C HIS A 120 -9.46 4.07 -14.71
N LEU A 121 -10.64 3.51 -14.47
CA LEU A 121 -11.36 2.66 -15.42
C LEU A 121 -12.48 3.47 -16.07
N GLU A 122 -12.52 3.49 -17.39
CA GLU A 122 -13.57 4.17 -18.16
C GLU A 122 -14.86 3.34 -18.15
N ILE A 123 -15.94 3.91 -17.61
CA ILE A 123 -17.18 3.21 -17.30
C ILE A 123 -18.39 3.67 -18.13
N THR A 124 -18.21 4.54 -19.12
CA THR A 124 -19.31 5.15 -19.89
C THR A 124 -20.17 4.14 -20.63
N ASN A 125 -19.57 3.08 -21.18
CA ASN A 125 -20.33 2.00 -21.82
C ASN A 125 -20.80 0.96 -20.80
N TRP A 126 -19.92 0.60 -19.86
CA TRP A 126 -20.23 -0.37 -18.81
C TRP A 126 -21.43 0.05 -17.96
N ARG A 127 -21.54 1.34 -17.60
CA ARG A 127 -22.67 1.87 -16.83
C ARG A 127 -24.02 1.61 -17.50
N LYS A 128 -24.08 1.65 -18.84
CA LYS A 128 -25.32 1.41 -19.59
C LYS A 128 -25.69 -0.07 -19.55
N GLN A 129 -24.70 -0.95 -19.71
CA GLN A 129 -24.88 -2.40 -19.60
C GLN A 129 -25.33 -2.83 -18.21
N GLN A 130 -24.89 -2.11 -17.17
CA GLN A 130 -25.22 -2.38 -15.78
C GLN A 130 -26.42 -1.56 -15.25
N SER A 131 -27.12 -0.82 -16.13
CA SER A 131 -28.27 0.02 -15.76
C SER A 131 -27.96 1.01 -14.61
N LEU A 132 -26.77 1.61 -14.64
CA LEU A 132 -26.31 2.63 -13.69
C LEU A 132 -26.63 4.03 -14.19
N THR A 133 -27.27 4.83 -13.35
CA THR A 133 -27.43 6.27 -13.58
C THR A 133 -26.32 7.05 -12.88
N MET A 134 -25.93 8.19 -13.44
CA MET A 134 -24.87 9.02 -12.89
C MET A 134 -25.25 10.49 -12.93
N SER A 135 -24.91 11.23 -11.88
CA SER A 135 -25.00 12.68 -11.81
C SER A 135 -23.79 13.26 -11.09
N VAL A 136 -23.47 14.52 -11.37
CA VAL A 136 -22.34 15.21 -10.73
C VAL A 136 -22.87 16.28 -9.81
N ASN A 137 -22.47 16.23 -8.54
CA ASN A 137 -22.80 17.18 -7.49
C ASN A 137 -21.51 17.77 -6.91
N GLY A 138 -21.01 18.85 -7.53
CA GLY A 138 -19.72 19.45 -7.17
C GLY A 138 -18.57 18.44 -7.34
N ASP A 139 -17.86 18.18 -6.24
CA ASP A 139 -16.74 17.23 -6.18
C ASP A 139 -17.16 15.74 -6.21
N THR A 140 -18.46 15.45 -6.10
CA THR A 140 -18.96 14.07 -5.99
C THR A 140 -19.64 13.58 -7.26
N LEU A 141 -19.18 12.44 -7.79
CA LEU A 141 -19.92 11.66 -8.80
C LEU A 141 -20.90 10.73 -8.09
N ALA A 142 -22.19 11.06 -8.17
CA ALA A 142 -23.26 10.20 -7.68
C ALA A 142 -23.61 9.13 -8.71
N ILE A 143 -23.67 7.88 -8.27
CA ILE A 143 -23.96 6.68 -9.05
C ILE A 143 -25.13 5.98 -8.36
N ALA A 144 -26.20 5.70 -9.11
CA ALA A 144 -27.32 4.94 -8.59
C ALA A 144 -27.56 3.66 -9.40
N LYS A 145 -27.81 2.57 -8.68
CA LYS A 145 -28.25 1.27 -9.21
C LYS A 145 -29.65 0.97 -8.65
N PRO A 146 -30.62 0.56 -9.48
CA PRO A 146 -31.91 0.10 -8.97
C PRO A 146 -31.76 -1.03 -7.95
N MET A 147 -32.57 -0.95 -6.89
CA MET A 147 -32.56 -1.90 -5.78
C MET A 147 -32.91 -3.32 -6.26
N THR A 148 -32.24 -4.33 -5.69
CA THR A 148 -32.42 -5.75 -6.04
C THR A 148 -33.09 -6.54 -4.92
N ASN A 149 -33.76 -7.65 -5.25
CA ASN A 149 -34.34 -8.53 -4.24
C ASN A 149 -33.47 -9.77 -4.02
N VAL A 150 -33.27 -10.13 -2.75
CA VAL A 150 -32.74 -11.44 -2.37
C VAL A 150 -33.83 -12.48 -2.56
N THR A 151 -33.52 -13.51 -3.36
CA THR A 151 -34.43 -14.61 -3.68
C THR A 151 -34.16 -15.87 -2.85
N GLY A 152 -32.97 -15.98 -2.26
CA GLY A 152 -32.62 -17.07 -1.37
C GLY A 152 -31.19 -16.93 -0.82
N ILE A 153 -30.96 -17.55 0.33
CA ILE A 153 -29.66 -17.62 0.99
C ILE A 153 -29.36 -19.10 1.27
N GLN A 154 -28.17 -19.55 0.90
CA GLN A 154 -27.69 -20.91 1.16
C GLN A 154 -26.35 -20.86 1.89
N ILE A 155 -26.17 -21.74 2.88
CA ILE A 155 -24.91 -21.95 3.59
C ILE A 155 -24.45 -23.37 3.39
N GLU A 156 -23.20 -23.51 2.98
CA GLU A 156 -22.53 -24.79 2.81
C GLU A 156 -21.24 -24.79 3.67
N ASN A 157 -21.00 -25.88 4.39
CA ASN A 157 -19.69 -26.11 5.00
C ASN A 157 -18.71 -26.54 3.90
N LEU A 158 -17.50 -26.01 3.93
CA LEU A 158 -16.42 -26.43 3.05
C LEU A 158 -15.60 -27.51 3.74
N PHE A 159 -15.26 -28.58 3.02
CA PHE A 159 -14.52 -29.72 3.55
C PHE A 159 -13.24 -30.00 2.76
N GLU A 160 -12.21 -30.46 3.47
CA GLU A 160 -11.02 -31.10 2.91
C GLU A 160 -10.90 -32.50 3.54
N GLY A 161 -11.18 -33.53 2.74
CA GLY A 161 -11.49 -34.86 3.30
C GLY A 161 -12.72 -34.78 4.20
N ASP A 162 -12.62 -35.33 5.41
CA ASP A 162 -13.69 -35.31 6.41
C ASP A 162 -13.67 -34.07 7.31
N ARG A 163 -12.68 -33.17 7.15
CA ARG A 163 -12.50 -32.01 8.01
C ARG A 163 -13.19 -30.77 7.42
N ALA A 164 -14.03 -30.11 8.22
CA ALA A 164 -14.56 -28.79 7.86
C ALA A 164 -13.43 -27.74 7.91
N ILE A 165 -13.27 -26.99 6.82
CA ILE A 165 -12.21 -25.99 6.64
C ILE A 165 -12.75 -24.56 6.48
N GLY A 166 -14.06 -24.40 6.35
CA GLY A 166 -14.65 -23.09 6.09
C GLY A 166 -16.14 -23.10 5.84
N LEU A 167 -16.64 -21.94 5.43
CA LEU A 167 -18.04 -21.71 5.08
C LEU A 167 -18.14 -21.05 3.70
N ARG A 168 -19.19 -21.42 2.95
CA ARG A 168 -19.62 -20.74 1.74
C ARG A 168 -21.06 -20.27 1.91
N LEU A 169 -21.28 -18.98 1.73
CA LEU A 169 -22.60 -18.37 1.63
C LEU A 169 -22.90 -18.05 0.17
N LYS A 170 -24.09 -18.41 -0.31
CA LYS A 170 -24.61 -18.00 -1.62
C LYS A 170 -25.85 -17.15 -1.41
N ILE A 171 -25.82 -15.90 -1.86
CA ILE A 171 -26.94 -14.97 -1.83
C ILE A 171 -27.44 -14.78 -3.26
N ASN A 172 -28.61 -15.34 -3.56
CA ASN A 172 -29.22 -15.24 -4.89
C ASN A 172 -30.02 -13.94 -5.02
N LEU A 173 -29.85 -13.25 -6.14
CA LEU A 173 -30.35 -11.91 -6.40
C LEU A 173 -31.17 -11.89 -7.69
N THR A 174 -32.16 -11.00 -7.77
CA THR A 174 -32.91 -10.77 -9.01
C THR A 174 -32.10 -9.99 -10.05
N GLU A 175 -31.23 -9.11 -9.60
CA GLU A 175 -30.41 -8.19 -10.42
C GLU A 175 -29.05 -7.94 -9.75
N PRO A 176 -28.02 -7.51 -10.49
CA PRO A 176 -26.75 -7.03 -9.93
C PRO A 176 -26.95 -5.89 -8.94
N THR A 177 -26.14 -5.86 -7.87
CA THR A 177 -26.18 -4.79 -6.86
C THR A 177 -24.79 -4.48 -6.31
N PRO A 178 -24.50 -3.22 -5.93
CA PRO A 178 -23.30 -2.90 -5.17
C PRO A 178 -23.25 -3.68 -3.86
N TYR A 179 -22.06 -4.15 -3.51
CA TYR A 179 -21.80 -4.72 -2.19
C TYR A 179 -20.47 -4.22 -1.65
N GLN A 180 -20.33 -4.27 -0.34
CA GLN A 180 -19.15 -3.79 0.37
C GLN A 180 -18.71 -4.86 1.35
N LEU A 181 -17.50 -5.39 1.14
CA LEU A 181 -16.86 -6.31 2.06
C LEU A 181 -15.89 -5.53 2.95
N ARG A 182 -16.07 -5.65 4.26
CA ARG A 182 -15.13 -5.20 5.27
C ARG A 182 -14.64 -6.41 6.05
N GLN A 183 -13.34 -6.47 6.28
CA GLN A 183 -12.69 -7.44 7.15
C GLN A 183 -11.84 -6.67 8.14
N ASP A 184 -11.90 -7.05 9.41
CA ASP A 184 -11.02 -6.60 10.48
C ASP A 184 -10.30 -7.83 11.08
N THR A 185 -9.59 -7.66 12.20
CA THR A 185 -8.80 -8.73 12.83
C THR A 185 -9.64 -9.96 13.21
N PHE A 186 -10.83 -9.75 13.76
CA PHE A 186 -11.69 -10.82 14.28
C PHE A 186 -13.09 -10.85 13.69
N ASP A 187 -13.43 -9.91 12.82
CA ASP A 187 -14.81 -9.75 12.36
C ASP A 187 -14.81 -9.41 10.88
N TRP A 188 -15.90 -9.77 10.22
CA TRP A 188 -16.14 -9.41 8.84
C TRP A 188 -17.59 -9.03 8.63
N GLN A 189 -17.82 -8.19 7.63
CA GLN A 189 -19.10 -7.61 7.31
C GLN A 189 -19.26 -7.50 5.80
N VAL A 190 -20.42 -7.90 5.29
CA VAL A 190 -20.87 -7.61 3.93
C VAL A 190 -22.17 -6.84 3.99
N THR A 191 -22.19 -5.67 3.34
CA THR A 191 -23.40 -4.88 3.15
C THR A 191 -23.78 -4.93 1.68
N LEU A 192 -25.03 -5.24 1.37
CA LEU A 192 -25.61 -5.19 0.03
C LEU A 192 -26.74 -4.17 -0.01
N ASP A 193 -26.91 -3.48 -1.14
CA ASP A 193 -28.08 -2.65 -1.39
C ASP A 193 -29.19 -3.54 -1.99
N ALA A 194 -29.84 -4.31 -1.13
CA ALA A 194 -30.84 -5.31 -1.50
C ALA A 194 -31.94 -5.44 -0.43
N ALA A 195 -33.18 -5.61 -0.87
CA ALA A 195 -34.29 -5.97 0.00
C ALA A 195 -34.41 -7.50 0.11
N ILE A 196 -34.91 -7.96 1.26
CA ILE A 196 -35.16 -9.37 1.54
C ILE A 196 -36.55 -9.53 2.13
N LYS A 197 -37.25 -10.60 1.75
CA LYS A 197 -38.55 -10.93 2.36
C LYS A 197 -38.32 -11.54 3.74
N GLN A 198 -39.17 -11.18 4.71
CA GLN A 198 -39.08 -11.71 6.07
C GLN A 198 -39.09 -13.24 6.11
N SER A 199 -39.86 -13.91 5.24
CA SER A 199 -39.88 -15.37 5.15
C SER A 199 -38.50 -15.99 4.88
N ILE A 200 -37.67 -15.34 4.05
CA ILE A 200 -36.30 -15.81 3.75
C ILE A 200 -35.38 -15.62 4.97
N LEU A 201 -35.62 -14.58 5.78
CA LEU A 201 -34.91 -14.37 7.05
C LEU A 201 -35.37 -15.36 8.13
N ASP A 202 -36.65 -15.69 8.18
CA ASP A 202 -37.20 -16.62 9.17
C ASP A 202 -36.68 -18.04 8.93
N ASP A 203 -36.57 -18.45 7.65
CA ASP A 203 -35.95 -19.70 7.23
C ASP A 203 -34.46 -19.80 7.64
N TYR A 204 -33.82 -18.67 7.92
CA TYR A 204 -32.41 -18.60 8.29
C TYR A 204 -32.12 -18.97 9.76
N GLN A 205 -33.11 -19.38 10.57
CA GLN A 205 -33.03 -19.71 12.01
C GLN A 205 -31.62 -19.63 12.64
N ASN A 206 -31.39 -18.58 13.44
CA ASN A 206 -30.14 -18.34 14.18
C ASN A 206 -29.97 -19.34 15.33
N PRO A 207 -28.88 -20.13 15.31
CA PRO A 207 -28.12 -20.25 16.54
C PRO A 207 -26.63 -20.12 16.27
N SER A 208 -25.97 -19.18 16.96
CA SER A 208 -24.67 -19.44 17.60
C SER A 208 -24.34 -18.31 18.56
N THR A 209 -24.19 -18.71 19.83
CA THR A 209 -23.64 -17.91 20.91
C THR A 209 -22.25 -17.41 20.52
N VAL A 210 -22.05 -16.10 20.65
CA VAL A 210 -20.76 -15.41 20.53
C VAL A 210 -19.70 -16.18 21.30
N THR A 211 -18.56 -16.50 20.68
CA THR A 211 -17.38 -16.98 21.42
C THR A 211 -17.02 -15.91 22.44
N PRO A 212 -17.08 -16.19 23.76
CA PRO A 212 -16.86 -15.17 24.77
C PRO A 212 -15.52 -14.47 24.53
N GLU A 213 -15.54 -13.13 24.55
CA GLU A 213 -14.38 -12.25 24.33
C GLU A 213 -13.15 -12.66 25.16
N SER A 214 -13.37 -13.28 26.33
CA SER A 214 -12.32 -13.69 27.27
C SER A 214 -11.42 -14.84 26.79
N THR A 215 -11.64 -15.40 25.60
CA THR A 215 -10.82 -16.49 25.02
C THR A 215 -10.08 -16.09 23.74
N ARG A 216 -10.25 -14.86 23.26
CA ARG A 216 -9.60 -14.39 22.03
C ARG A 216 -8.13 -14.02 22.30
N PRO A 217 -7.20 -14.31 21.37
CA PRO A 217 -5.83 -13.79 21.42
C PRO A 217 -5.83 -12.27 21.26
N SER A 218 -4.73 -11.60 21.61
CA SER A 218 -4.67 -10.14 21.43
C SER A 218 -4.68 -9.77 19.94
N SER A 219 -5.29 -8.64 19.59
CA SER A 219 -5.29 -8.15 18.21
C SER A 219 -3.88 -7.79 17.74
N GLU A 220 -2.99 -7.37 18.64
CA GLU A 220 -1.58 -7.11 18.35
C GLU A 220 -0.90 -8.41 17.89
N GLU A 221 -0.93 -9.49 18.68
CA GLU A 221 -0.33 -10.78 18.31
C GLU A 221 -0.90 -11.32 16.98
N VAL A 222 -2.21 -11.20 16.74
CA VAL A 222 -2.80 -11.64 15.47
C VAL A 222 -2.29 -10.80 14.30
N ASN A 223 -2.22 -9.48 14.47
CA ASN A 223 -1.78 -8.57 13.42
C ASN A 223 -0.27 -8.65 13.15
N GLU A 224 0.53 -9.07 14.13
CA GLU A 224 1.94 -9.46 13.99
C GLU A 224 2.12 -10.81 13.25
N GLY A 225 1.05 -11.62 13.21
CA GLY A 225 1.07 -12.97 12.65
C GLY A 225 1.60 -14.03 13.61
N GLU A 226 1.59 -13.75 14.92
CA GLU A 226 2.10 -14.61 15.99
C GLU A 226 1.08 -15.65 16.49
N VAL A 227 -0.15 -15.60 15.94
CA VAL A 227 -1.22 -16.51 16.30
C VAL A 227 -1.37 -17.59 15.24
N ILE A 228 -1.30 -18.85 15.67
CA ILE A 228 -1.56 -20.02 14.83
C ILE A 228 -3.02 -19.98 14.36
N ALA A 229 -3.24 -20.32 13.10
CA ALA A 229 -4.57 -20.38 12.52
C ALA A 229 -5.51 -21.25 13.38
N ASP A 230 -6.68 -20.71 13.70
CA ASP A 230 -7.74 -21.49 14.31
C ASP A 230 -8.30 -22.45 13.27
N THR A 231 -8.35 -23.71 13.65
CA THR A 231 -8.83 -24.81 12.80
C THR A 231 -10.29 -25.13 13.04
N SER A 232 -10.93 -24.42 13.98
CA SER A 232 -12.34 -24.53 14.27
C SER A 232 -13.18 -24.12 13.07
N GLN A 233 -14.36 -24.73 12.97
CA GLN A 233 -15.33 -24.35 11.97
C GLN A 233 -15.81 -22.92 12.25
N PRO A 234 -15.77 -22.02 11.25
CA PRO A 234 -16.26 -20.66 11.48
C PRO A 234 -17.75 -20.70 11.83
N LEU A 235 -18.15 -19.81 12.74
CA LEU A 235 -19.54 -19.70 13.15
C LEU A 235 -20.40 -19.19 11.98
N ARG A 236 -21.67 -19.61 11.95
CA ARG A 236 -22.62 -19.05 10.99
C ARG A 236 -22.76 -17.54 11.23
N PRO A 237 -22.76 -16.71 10.17
CA PRO A 237 -22.89 -15.27 10.33
C PRO A 237 -24.32 -14.88 10.73
N THR A 238 -24.45 -13.72 11.35
CA THR A 238 -25.73 -13.06 11.58
C THR A 238 -26.16 -12.32 10.33
N ILE A 239 -27.44 -12.43 9.97
CA ILE A 239 -28.05 -11.70 8.86
C ILE A 239 -29.14 -10.79 9.41
N THR A 240 -29.04 -9.51 9.11
CA THR A 240 -30.05 -8.49 9.43
C THR A 240 -30.35 -7.67 8.19
N ALA A 241 -31.55 -7.08 8.12
CA ALA A 241 -31.94 -6.26 6.99
C ALA A 241 -32.79 -5.06 7.42
N ASP A 242 -32.68 -3.99 6.64
CA ASP A 242 -33.61 -2.88 6.61
C ASP A 242 -34.28 -2.82 5.21
N PRO A 243 -35.24 -1.92 4.94
CA PRO A 243 -35.93 -1.86 3.64
C PRO A 243 -35.03 -1.63 2.41
N GLN A 244 -33.79 -1.19 2.59
CA GLN A 244 -32.84 -0.84 1.53
C GLN A 244 -31.54 -1.64 1.58
N HIS A 245 -31.22 -2.27 2.71
CA HIS A 245 -29.93 -2.91 2.93
C HIS A 245 -30.04 -4.29 3.56
N LEU A 246 -29.20 -5.21 3.08
CA LEU A 246 -28.91 -6.47 3.73
C LEU A 246 -27.52 -6.40 4.36
N LEU A 247 -27.44 -6.74 5.63
CA LEU A 247 -26.21 -6.80 6.41
C LEU A 247 -25.94 -8.25 6.83
N ILE A 248 -24.78 -8.77 6.42
CA ILE A 248 -24.26 -10.07 6.82
C ILE A 248 -22.98 -9.81 7.62
N GLN A 249 -22.88 -10.34 8.83
CA GLN A 249 -21.70 -10.15 9.68
C GLN A 249 -21.36 -11.41 10.45
N GLY A 250 -20.08 -11.68 10.63
CA GLY A 250 -19.61 -12.86 11.36
C GLY A 250 -18.26 -12.65 12.00
N ASN A 251 -17.92 -13.55 12.91
CA ASN A 251 -16.57 -13.64 13.44
C ASN A 251 -15.64 -14.25 12.38
N LEU A 252 -14.39 -13.82 12.39
CA LEU A 252 -13.30 -14.33 11.58
C LEU A 252 -12.24 -14.94 12.52
N PRO A 253 -12.20 -16.28 12.65
CA PRO A 253 -11.15 -16.94 13.41
C PRO A 253 -9.76 -16.64 12.81
N PRO A 254 -8.69 -16.58 13.64
CA PRO A 254 -7.33 -16.36 13.15
C PRO A 254 -6.96 -17.31 12.03
N GLY A 255 -6.30 -16.80 10.98
CA GLY A 255 -5.87 -17.59 9.83
C GLY A 255 -6.95 -17.85 8.78
N LEU A 256 -8.22 -17.55 9.05
CA LEU A 256 -9.25 -17.49 8.01
C LEU A 256 -9.30 -16.10 7.38
N SER A 257 -9.78 -16.03 6.16
CA SER A 257 -10.09 -14.77 5.48
C SER A 257 -11.39 -14.94 4.71
N VAL A 258 -12.00 -13.82 4.30
CA VAL A 258 -13.24 -13.81 3.52
C VAL A 258 -13.01 -13.25 2.12
N LYS A 259 -13.58 -13.91 1.11
CA LYS A 259 -13.59 -13.44 -0.28
C LYS A 259 -15.01 -13.39 -0.81
N ALA A 260 -15.36 -12.28 -1.45
CA ALA A 260 -16.59 -12.15 -2.21
C ALA A 260 -16.34 -12.46 -3.69
N ILE A 261 -17.26 -13.19 -4.31
CA ILE A 261 -17.23 -13.60 -5.72
C ILE A 261 -18.62 -13.35 -6.30
N THR A 262 -18.70 -12.74 -7.47
CA THR A 262 -19.98 -12.52 -8.16
C THR A 262 -20.14 -13.51 -9.31
N GLN A 263 -21.36 -14.02 -9.50
CA GLN A 263 -21.72 -14.90 -10.60
C GLN A 263 -22.92 -14.34 -11.37
N THR A 264 -23.04 -14.77 -12.62
CA THR A 264 -24.17 -14.45 -13.49
C THR A 264 -24.86 -15.75 -13.89
N ASN A 265 -26.19 -15.72 -13.99
CA ASN A 265 -27.07 -16.86 -14.28
C ASN A 265 -27.03 -18.04 -13.27
N PRO A 266 -27.74 -17.94 -12.13
CA PRO A 266 -28.44 -16.75 -11.62
C PRO A 266 -27.44 -15.70 -11.09
N TYR A 267 -27.91 -14.47 -10.85
CA TYR A 267 -27.08 -13.49 -10.17
C TYR A 267 -26.88 -13.91 -8.71
N THR A 268 -25.63 -14.17 -8.33
CA THR A 268 -25.31 -14.65 -6.98
C THR A 268 -24.08 -13.92 -6.45
N LEU A 269 -24.17 -13.44 -5.21
CA LEU A 269 -22.99 -13.08 -4.42
C LEU A 269 -22.59 -14.28 -3.59
N ILE A 270 -21.37 -14.78 -3.80
CA ILE A 270 -20.80 -15.87 -3.03
C ILE A 270 -19.78 -15.28 -2.05
N LEU A 271 -19.91 -15.64 -0.77
CA LEU A 271 -18.90 -15.33 0.24
C LEU A 271 -18.22 -16.64 0.66
N GLU A 272 -16.91 -16.72 0.48
CA GLU A 272 -16.12 -17.86 0.95
C GLU A 272 -15.26 -17.44 2.13
N ILE A 273 -15.35 -18.16 3.23
CA ILE A 273 -14.59 -17.94 4.47
C ILE A 273 -13.77 -19.19 4.70
N ARG A 274 -12.45 -19.12 4.46
CA ARG A 274 -11.54 -20.27 4.48
C ARG A 274 -10.08 -19.81 4.62
N PRO A 275 -9.16 -20.68 5.08
CA PRO A 275 -7.75 -20.32 5.25
C PRO A 275 -6.95 -20.23 3.94
N ASP A 276 -7.43 -20.84 2.87
CA ASP A 276 -6.74 -21.02 1.59
C ASP A 276 -7.46 -20.33 0.43
N ILE A 277 -7.93 -19.09 0.66
CA ILE A 277 -8.61 -18.30 -0.38
C ILE A 277 -7.75 -18.27 -1.66
N PRO A 278 -8.32 -18.56 -2.85
CA PRO A 278 -7.57 -18.51 -4.10
C PRO A 278 -6.94 -17.14 -4.36
N ARG A 279 -5.60 -17.14 -4.44
CA ARG A 279 -4.74 -16.01 -4.81
C ARG A 279 -4.21 -16.28 -6.23
N ASN A 280 -4.85 -15.68 -7.23
CA ASN A 280 -4.39 -15.73 -8.61
C ASN A 280 -4.64 -14.38 -9.25
N ARG A 281 -3.82 -13.41 -8.86
CA ARG A 281 -3.83 -12.06 -9.43
C ARG A 281 -2.50 -11.81 -10.11
N ASN A 282 -2.54 -11.35 -11.35
CA ASN A 282 -1.40 -10.93 -12.13
C ASN A 282 -1.85 -9.81 -13.08
N ILE A 283 -1.61 -8.57 -12.67
CA ILE A 283 -2.08 -7.37 -13.35
C ILE A 283 -0.85 -6.53 -13.70
N LEU A 284 -0.58 -6.36 -15.00
CA LEU A 284 0.29 -5.28 -15.45
C LEU A 284 -0.45 -3.96 -15.26
N TRP A 285 -0.23 -3.31 -14.11
CA TRP A 285 -1.02 -2.17 -13.65
C TRP A 285 -0.66 -0.90 -14.42
N LEU A 286 0.63 -0.74 -14.71
CA LEU A 286 1.16 0.24 -15.67
C LEU A 286 2.40 -0.35 -16.37
N PRO A 287 2.87 0.19 -17.51
CA PRO A 287 4.13 -0.23 -18.09
C PRO A 287 5.27 -0.17 -17.06
N GLY A 288 5.90 -1.31 -16.76
CA GLY A 288 6.96 -1.41 -15.75
C GLY A 288 6.50 -1.51 -14.30
N LEU A 289 5.18 -1.60 -13.98
CA LEU A 289 4.68 -1.95 -12.64
C LEU A 289 3.66 -3.09 -12.74
N ARG A 290 4.03 -4.24 -12.18
CA ARG A 290 3.16 -5.42 -12.12
C ARG A 290 2.74 -5.71 -10.69
N TRP A 291 1.46 -5.98 -10.48
CA TRP A 291 0.89 -6.46 -9.23
C TRP A 291 0.57 -7.94 -9.32
N LYS A 292 1.10 -8.73 -8.39
CA LYS A 292 0.85 -10.17 -8.30
C LYS A 292 0.39 -10.59 -6.91
N GLU A 293 -0.57 -11.53 -6.86
CA GLU A 293 -0.93 -12.30 -5.67
C GLU A 293 -0.92 -13.78 -6.01
N GLU A 294 -0.16 -14.56 -5.24
CA GLU A 294 0.00 -15.99 -5.44
C GLU A 294 0.29 -16.73 -4.14
N TYR A 295 0.16 -18.06 -4.17
CA TYR A 295 0.79 -18.92 -3.16
C TYR A 295 2.13 -19.43 -3.67
N VAL A 296 3.17 -19.31 -2.85
CA VAL A 296 4.48 -19.91 -3.12
C VAL A 296 4.72 -21.03 -2.12
N SER A 297 5.13 -22.19 -2.63
CA SER A 297 5.37 -23.37 -1.82
C SER A 297 6.82 -23.52 -1.38
N LEU A 298 7.03 -23.89 -0.11
CA LEU A 298 8.27 -24.44 0.43
C LEU A 298 7.95 -25.80 1.06
N GLY A 299 8.38 -26.90 0.42
CA GLY A 299 7.94 -28.23 0.82
C GLY A 299 6.41 -28.36 0.75
N SER A 300 5.79 -28.77 1.85
CA SER A 300 4.33 -28.85 2.00
C SER A 300 3.67 -27.51 2.34
N ASP A 301 4.44 -26.53 2.80
CA ASP A 301 3.92 -25.24 3.23
C ASP A 301 3.62 -24.35 2.03
N ARG A 302 2.57 -23.53 2.17
CA ARG A 302 2.11 -22.59 1.15
C ARG A 302 1.96 -21.20 1.77
N PHE A 303 2.69 -20.23 1.24
CA PHE A 303 2.71 -18.87 1.74
C PHE A 303 1.94 -17.95 0.79
N PRO A 304 0.93 -17.22 1.27
CA PRO A 304 0.31 -16.15 0.51
C PRO A 304 1.29 -14.99 0.36
N ILE A 305 1.57 -14.65 -0.89
CA ILE A 305 2.48 -13.56 -1.26
C ILE A 305 1.73 -12.54 -2.10
N THR A 306 1.86 -11.27 -1.72
CA THR A 306 1.49 -10.11 -2.55
C THR A 306 2.79 -9.40 -2.93
N SER A 307 2.97 -9.11 -4.23
CA SER A 307 4.17 -8.43 -4.72
C SER A 307 3.87 -7.35 -5.74
N LEU A 308 4.75 -6.35 -5.75
CA LEU A 308 4.89 -5.37 -6.82
C LEU A 308 6.27 -5.53 -7.47
N THR A 309 6.30 -5.76 -8.79
CA THR A 309 7.54 -5.81 -9.56
C THR A 309 7.69 -4.56 -10.40
N LEU A 310 8.85 -3.92 -10.31
CA LEU A 310 9.21 -2.71 -11.00
C LEU A 310 10.31 -3.01 -12.01
N SER A 311 10.09 -2.65 -13.26
CA SER A 311 11.09 -2.75 -14.31
C SER A 311 11.70 -1.34 -14.53
N PRO A 312 12.90 -1.04 -13.99
CA PRO A 312 13.44 0.33 -13.95
C PRO A 312 13.73 0.95 -15.33
N ASN A 313 13.83 0.12 -16.38
CA ASN A 313 14.16 0.54 -17.74
C ASN A 313 12.93 0.72 -18.66
N GLN A 314 11.70 0.69 -18.12
CA GLN A 314 10.47 0.88 -18.90
C GLN A 314 10.05 2.36 -18.98
N THR A 315 9.23 2.68 -19.98
CA THR A 315 8.61 4.02 -20.14
C THR A 315 7.11 3.93 -19.84
N PRO A 316 6.54 4.80 -18.97
CA PRO A 316 7.21 5.89 -18.25
C PRO A 316 8.16 5.37 -17.16
N LYS A 317 9.23 6.12 -16.91
CA LYS A 317 10.17 5.79 -15.85
C LYS A 317 9.49 5.87 -14.49
N LEU A 318 9.70 4.84 -13.67
CA LEU A 318 9.25 4.79 -12.29
C LEU A 318 10.44 5.04 -11.36
N ASN A 319 10.24 5.95 -10.41
CA ASN A 319 11.25 6.27 -9.40
C ASN A 319 10.83 5.68 -8.06
N LEU A 320 11.84 5.28 -7.30
CA LEU A 320 11.71 4.83 -5.93
C LEU A 320 12.26 5.92 -5.03
N GLU A 321 11.57 6.27 -3.95
CA GLU A 321 12.07 7.24 -2.96
C GLU A 321 11.75 6.76 -1.53
N PRO A 322 12.62 7.03 -0.54
CA PRO A 322 12.21 6.93 0.86
C PRO A 322 11.08 7.91 1.13
N ILE A 323 10.06 7.49 1.88
CA ILE A 323 8.94 8.33 2.30
C ILE A 323 8.76 8.27 3.82
N TRP A 324 8.35 9.39 4.42
CA TRP A 324 7.93 9.52 5.82
C TRP A 324 7.02 10.74 5.96
N THR A 325 6.36 10.89 7.11
CA THR A 325 5.26 11.87 7.24
C THR A 325 5.66 13.32 7.37
N TYR A 326 6.77 13.61 8.04
CA TYR A 326 7.10 14.96 8.44
C TYR A 326 8.45 15.34 7.86
N SER A 327 8.45 16.10 6.77
CA SER A 327 9.71 16.55 6.13
C SER A 327 10.60 17.42 7.04
N HIS A 328 10.06 17.90 8.16
CA HIS A 328 10.73 18.82 9.08
C HIS A 328 11.12 18.19 10.43
N THR A 329 10.82 16.91 10.66
CA THR A 329 11.22 16.19 11.89
C THR A 329 11.26 14.69 11.65
N MET A 330 12.19 14.01 12.32
CA MET A 330 12.30 12.54 12.34
C MET A 330 11.45 11.89 13.44
N GLU A 331 10.70 12.66 14.23
CA GLU A 331 9.74 12.07 15.16
C GLU A 331 8.36 11.91 14.50
N GLY A 332 7.88 10.68 14.40
CA GLY A 332 6.53 10.42 13.95
C GLY A 332 6.29 9.03 13.40
N THR A 333 5.03 8.61 13.42
CA THR A 333 4.55 7.43 12.71
C THR A 333 3.19 7.72 12.10
N THR A 334 2.81 7.04 11.04
CA THR A 334 1.44 7.04 10.49
C THR A 334 1.15 5.74 9.74
N PRO A 335 -0.11 5.35 9.50
CA PRO A 335 -0.39 4.21 8.63
C PRO A 335 0.15 4.46 7.21
N LEU A 336 0.83 3.48 6.61
CA LEU A 336 1.46 3.63 5.28
C LEU A 336 0.48 4.15 4.22
N LEU A 337 -0.79 3.75 4.30
CA LEU A 337 -1.84 4.25 3.40
C LEU A 337 -1.98 5.78 3.43
N LYS A 338 -1.97 6.39 4.62
CA LYS A 338 -2.00 7.86 4.77
C LYS A 338 -0.70 8.51 4.35
N MET A 339 0.43 7.83 4.58
CA MET A 339 1.75 8.31 4.12
C MET A 339 1.81 8.38 2.60
N GLY A 340 1.34 7.34 1.91
CA GLY A 340 1.30 7.31 0.44
C GLY A 340 0.35 8.35 -0.16
N GLU A 341 -0.77 8.65 0.49
CA GLU A 341 -1.67 9.74 0.11
C GLU A 341 -0.97 11.10 0.21
N PHE A 342 -0.35 11.40 1.36
CA PHE A 342 0.39 12.64 1.59
C PHE A 342 1.54 12.81 0.61
N CYS A 343 2.32 11.74 0.39
CA CYS A 343 3.44 11.74 -0.54
C CYS A 343 3.02 11.63 -2.01
N LYS A 344 1.75 11.35 -2.32
CA LYS A 344 1.22 11.12 -3.69
C LYS A 344 1.93 9.98 -4.43
N THR A 345 2.18 8.88 -3.73
CA THR A 345 2.79 7.68 -4.33
C THR A 345 1.80 6.92 -5.21
N LEU A 346 2.28 6.32 -6.30
CA LEU A 346 1.54 5.29 -7.03
C LEU A 346 1.34 4.04 -6.16
N ALA A 347 2.40 3.66 -5.46
CA ALA A 347 2.47 2.49 -4.61
C ALA A 347 3.54 2.69 -3.53
N ALA A 348 3.47 1.94 -2.44
CA ALA A 348 4.51 1.97 -1.42
C ALA A 348 4.52 0.68 -0.59
N ILE A 349 5.68 0.37 0.01
CA ILE A 349 5.82 -0.66 1.05
C ILE A 349 6.42 -0.02 2.31
N ASN A 350 6.10 -0.53 3.50
CA ASN A 350 6.80 -0.12 4.72
C ASN A 350 8.28 -0.56 4.64
N ALA A 351 9.18 0.15 5.33
CA ALA A 351 10.62 -0.07 5.17
C ALA A 351 11.37 -0.24 6.49
N GLY A 352 12.13 0.75 6.94
CA GLY A 352 13.08 0.63 8.04
C GLY A 352 12.45 0.60 9.43
N PHE A 353 13.17 -0.03 10.35
CA PHE A 353 12.79 -0.14 11.77
C PHE A 353 12.72 1.23 12.46
N PHE A 354 11.90 1.28 13.51
CA PHE A 354 11.73 2.45 14.36
C PHE A 354 11.36 2.01 15.78
N ASN A 355 11.51 2.91 16.74
CA ASN A 355 11.03 2.67 18.10
C ASN A 355 9.58 3.16 18.20
N ARG A 356 8.64 2.26 18.47
CA ARG A 356 7.20 2.58 18.52
C ARG A 356 6.81 3.51 19.67
N ASN A 357 7.58 3.53 20.77
CA ASN A 357 7.26 4.31 21.96
C ASN A 357 7.61 5.78 21.78
N ASN A 358 8.81 6.07 21.28
CA ASN A 358 9.27 7.45 21.04
C ASN A 358 9.13 7.89 19.57
N ARG A 359 8.75 6.97 18.67
CA ARG A 359 8.46 7.23 17.25
C ARG A 359 9.67 7.72 16.45
N LEU A 360 10.89 7.29 16.81
CA LEU A 360 12.15 7.68 16.19
C LEU A 360 12.74 6.58 15.29
N PRO A 361 13.48 6.93 14.23
CA PRO A 361 14.04 5.97 13.27
C PRO A 361 15.23 5.20 13.87
N LEU A 362 15.33 3.92 13.49
CA LEU A 362 16.40 2.99 13.91
C LEU A 362 17.11 2.37 12.69
N GLY A 363 17.69 3.21 11.84
CA GLY A 363 18.46 2.76 10.69
C GLY A 363 18.60 3.82 9.61
N ALA A 364 19.32 3.46 8.55
CA ALA A 364 19.67 4.38 7.46
C ALA A 364 18.44 4.97 6.75
N ILE A 365 18.42 6.28 6.57
CA ILE A 365 17.54 7.00 5.65
C ILE A 365 18.39 8.09 5.00
N ARG A 366 18.67 7.93 3.71
CA ARG A 366 19.36 8.92 2.87
C ARG A 366 18.46 9.28 1.69
N TRP A 367 18.26 10.57 1.46
CA TRP A 367 17.44 11.08 0.36
C TRP A 367 18.15 12.28 -0.29
N HIS A 368 18.27 12.26 -1.62
CA HIS A 368 19.02 13.25 -2.39
C HIS A 368 20.43 13.54 -1.83
N GLY A 369 21.15 12.47 -1.46
CA GLY A 369 22.50 12.55 -0.93
C GLY A 369 22.60 12.99 0.54
N THR A 370 21.49 13.40 1.15
CA THR A 370 21.43 13.90 2.53
C THR A 370 20.98 12.82 3.51
N TRP A 371 21.68 12.68 4.63
CA TRP A 371 21.35 11.74 5.70
C TRP A 371 20.29 12.30 6.65
N TYR A 372 19.12 11.68 6.65
CA TYR A 372 18.03 11.92 7.60
C TYR A 372 18.12 11.02 8.83
N SER A 373 18.66 9.82 8.68
CA SER A 373 19.05 8.94 9.78
C SER A 373 20.22 8.05 9.36
N GLY A 374 21.20 7.86 10.23
CA GLY A 374 22.40 7.06 9.94
C GLY A 374 22.17 5.55 10.07
N PRO A 375 22.99 4.71 9.42
CA PRO A 375 22.97 3.26 9.63
C PRO A 375 23.36 2.91 11.06
N ILE A 376 22.84 1.77 11.55
CA ILE A 376 23.16 1.23 12.87
C ILE A 376 23.50 -0.26 12.75
N LEU A 377 24.30 -0.76 13.69
CA LEU A 377 24.52 -2.21 13.90
C LEU A 377 25.01 -3.00 12.68
N ASN A 378 25.63 -2.32 11.69
CA ASN A 378 26.05 -2.93 10.42
C ASN A 378 24.90 -3.69 9.72
N ARG A 379 23.66 -3.17 9.83
CA ARG A 379 22.48 -3.80 9.24
C ARG A 379 22.46 -3.65 7.73
N GLY A 380 21.76 -4.57 7.08
CA GLY A 380 21.47 -4.51 5.66
C GLY A 380 20.73 -3.22 5.26
N ALA A 381 21.09 -2.68 4.09
CA ALA A 381 20.50 -1.50 3.49
C ALA A 381 20.39 -1.66 1.97
N ILE A 382 19.40 -1.00 1.37
CA ILE A 382 19.24 -0.85 -0.07
C ILE A 382 19.71 0.54 -0.45
N ALA A 383 20.53 0.64 -1.49
CA ALA A 383 20.98 1.90 -2.08
C ALA A 383 20.60 1.94 -3.56
N TRP A 384 20.18 3.11 -4.05
CA TRP A 384 19.82 3.29 -5.46
C TRP A 384 20.00 4.73 -5.93
N ASP A 385 20.08 4.88 -7.25
CA ASP A 385 20.14 6.16 -7.93
C ASP A 385 18.95 6.36 -8.89
N ASN A 386 18.87 7.56 -9.46
CA ASN A 386 17.84 7.88 -10.45
C ASN A 386 18.20 7.40 -11.85
N GLN A 387 19.32 6.71 -12.06
CA GLN A 387 19.72 6.10 -13.33
C GLN A 387 19.35 4.62 -13.44
N GLY A 388 18.96 3.99 -12.31
CA GLY A 388 18.58 2.58 -12.24
C GLY A 388 19.65 1.68 -11.62
N SER A 389 20.77 2.25 -11.14
CA SER A 389 21.75 1.48 -10.37
C SER A 389 21.20 1.19 -8.99
N THR A 390 21.43 -0.04 -8.51
CA THR A 390 20.99 -0.48 -7.19
C THR A 390 22.05 -1.34 -6.52
N ALA A 391 22.11 -1.30 -5.20
CA ALA A 391 22.94 -2.17 -4.38
C ALA A 391 22.22 -2.59 -3.09
N ILE A 392 22.52 -3.78 -2.60
CA ILE A 392 22.07 -4.26 -1.29
C ILE A 392 23.27 -4.86 -0.57
N ASP A 393 23.58 -4.33 0.62
CA ASP A 393 24.67 -4.82 1.45
C ASP A 393 24.47 -4.43 2.92
N ARG A 394 25.33 -4.94 3.81
CA ARG A 394 25.47 -4.44 5.18
C ARG A 394 26.20 -3.11 5.15
N LEU A 395 25.69 -2.14 5.91
CA LEU A 395 26.12 -0.74 5.81
C LEU A 395 26.55 -0.17 7.16
N THR A 396 27.71 0.46 7.18
CA THR A 396 28.13 1.39 8.24
C THR A 396 28.41 2.78 7.67
N LEU A 397 28.29 3.78 8.54
CA LEU A 397 28.71 5.15 8.29
C LEU A 397 29.82 5.45 9.30
N GLU A 398 31.01 5.73 8.80
CA GLU A 398 32.19 6.05 9.58
C GLU A 398 32.39 7.55 9.52
N GLU A 399 32.19 8.21 10.66
CA GLU A 399 32.42 9.64 10.79
C GLU A 399 33.47 9.93 11.85
N VAL A 400 34.40 10.82 11.55
CA VAL A 400 35.43 11.25 12.48
C VAL A 400 35.48 12.77 12.48
N ILE A 401 35.44 13.36 13.68
CA ILE A 401 35.71 14.78 13.86
C ILE A 401 37.16 14.98 14.28
N THR A 402 37.83 15.95 13.65
CA THR A 402 39.16 16.43 14.06
C THR A 402 39.03 17.86 14.56
N THR A 403 39.47 18.10 15.80
CA THR A 403 39.47 19.44 16.40
C THR A 403 40.74 20.20 16.03
N SER A 404 40.65 21.53 15.98
CA SER A 404 41.82 22.41 15.83
C SER A 404 42.88 22.24 16.93
N THR A 405 42.54 21.62 18.06
CA THR A 405 43.46 21.24 19.14
C THR A 405 44.15 19.88 18.92
N GLY A 406 43.89 19.21 17.78
CA GLY A 406 44.48 17.93 17.40
C GLY A 406 43.72 16.69 17.92
N GLY A 407 42.60 16.87 18.62
CA GLY A 407 41.77 15.77 19.10
C GLY A 407 40.99 15.12 17.95
N GLN A 408 40.99 13.79 17.91
CA GLN A 408 40.22 13.02 16.93
C GLN A 408 39.18 12.16 17.65
N PHE A 409 37.92 12.25 17.22
CA PHE A 409 36.82 11.53 17.85
C PHE A 409 35.94 10.85 16.80
N PRO A 410 35.76 9.53 16.85
CA PRO A 410 34.77 8.85 16.03
C PRO A 410 33.35 9.20 16.53
N LEU A 411 32.44 9.42 15.59
CA LEU A 411 31.02 9.58 15.89
C LEU A 411 30.33 8.22 15.74
N VAL A 412 29.41 7.93 16.66
CA VAL A 412 28.82 6.58 16.75
C VAL A 412 27.47 6.46 16.08
N VAL A 413 26.72 7.56 16.00
CA VAL A 413 25.33 7.59 15.51
C VAL A 413 25.02 8.97 14.93
N LEU A 414 24.32 9.02 13.79
CA LEU A 414 23.81 10.23 13.14
C LEU A 414 22.28 10.20 13.12
N ASN A 415 21.61 11.26 13.61
CA ASN A 415 20.16 11.46 13.51
C ASN A 415 19.31 10.19 13.77
N SER A 416 19.56 9.46 14.86
CA SER A 416 18.86 8.21 15.15
C SER A 416 18.34 8.15 16.57
N GLY A 417 17.24 7.43 16.76
CA GLY A 417 16.74 7.04 18.08
C GLY A 417 17.56 5.91 18.73
N TYR A 418 18.55 5.34 18.02
CA TYR A 418 19.43 4.32 18.60
C TYR A 418 20.46 4.96 19.52
N VAL A 419 20.39 4.62 20.81
CA VAL A 419 21.27 5.17 21.83
C VAL A 419 22.48 4.27 22.03
N LYS A 420 23.68 4.86 21.93
CA LYS A 420 24.97 4.22 22.20
C LYS A 420 25.90 5.19 22.92
N GLY A 421 26.77 4.68 23.80
CA GLY A 421 27.86 5.47 24.39
C GLY A 421 28.84 5.96 23.31
N GLY A 422 29.34 7.18 23.48
CA GLY A 422 30.18 7.88 22.50
C GLY A 422 29.63 9.25 22.15
N ILE A 423 29.99 9.74 20.95
CA ILE A 423 29.53 11.03 20.42
C ILE A 423 28.50 10.77 19.31
N SER A 424 27.24 11.18 19.52
CA SER A 424 26.23 11.20 18.47
C SER A 424 26.12 12.57 17.82
N ARG A 425 25.76 12.63 16.54
CA ARG A 425 25.58 13.89 15.81
C ARG A 425 24.13 14.07 15.39
N PHE A 426 23.59 15.26 15.65
CA PHE A 426 22.24 15.64 15.25
C PHE A 426 22.27 16.89 14.37
N THR A 427 21.73 16.80 13.16
CA THR A 427 21.70 17.86 12.16
C THR A 427 20.27 18.40 11.99
N PRO A 428 20.05 19.50 11.24
CA PRO A 428 18.71 20.03 11.01
C PRO A 428 17.71 19.03 10.37
N GLN A 429 18.21 17.95 9.74
CA GLN A 429 17.35 16.88 9.22
C GLN A 429 16.67 16.07 10.34
N TRP A 430 17.22 16.05 11.55
CA TRP A 430 16.53 15.48 12.72
C TRP A 430 15.25 16.25 13.07
N GLY A 431 15.32 17.58 13.00
CA GLY A 431 14.29 18.50 13.44
C GLY A 431 14.89 19.85 13.84
N LYS A 432 14.04 20.79 14.27
CA LYS A 432 14.49 22.11 14.75
C LYS A 432 15.18 22.06 16.11
N SER A 433 14.90 21.05 16.91
CA SER A 433 15.48 20.87 18.24
C SER A 433 15.71 19.40 18.56
N TYR A 434 16.48 19.17 19.61
CA TYR A 434 16.81 17.87 20.16
C TYR A 434 16.39 17.80 21.64
N THR A 435 15.70 16.72 21.99
CA THR A 435 15.39 16.36 23.37
C THR A 435 16.29 15.19 23.78
N PRO A 436 16.99 15.25 24.92
CA PRO A 436 17.85 14.17 25.37
C PRO A 436 17.14 12.82 25.43
N LEU A 437 17.77 11.80 24.85
CA LEU A 437 17.26 10.43 24.85
C LEU A 437 17.64 9.66 26.12
N THR A 438 18.64 10.16 26.86
CA THR A 438 19.11 9.62 28.13
C THR A 438 19.45 10.73 29.12
N ALA A 439 19.43 10.41 30.42
CA ALA A 439 19.88 11.32 31.46
C ALA A 439 21.40 11.53 31.40
N GLY A 440 21.86 12.73 31.77
CA GLY A 440 23.28 13.05 31.88
C GLY A 440 24.01 13.28 30.54
N GLU A 441 23.27 13.55 29.46
CA GLU A 441 23.86 13.95 28.19
C GLU A 441 24.52 15.33 28.27
N VAL A 442 25.71 15.46 27.66
CA VAL A 442 26.37 16.75 27.45
C VAL A 442 26.25 17.10 25.97
N ILE A 443 25.65 18.25 25.66
CA ILE A 443 25.37 18.70 24.29
C ILE A 443 26.35 19.81 23.93
N ILE A 444 27.08 19.63 22.83
CA ILE A 444 28.00 20.61 22.26
C ILE A 444 27.33 21.18 21.01
N VAL A 445 27.12 22.49 21.00
CA VAL A 445 26.51 23.19 19.86
C VAL A 445 27.60 23.65 18.91
N VAL A 446 27.49 23.29 17.64
CA VAL A 446 28.45 23.62 16.58
C VAL A 446 27.75 24.41 15.49
N GLU A 447 28.28 25.59 15.13
CA GLU A 447 27.78 26.43 14.05
C GLU A 447 28.95 26.81 13.12
N ASN A 448 28.76 26.72 11.80
CA ASN A 448 29.80 27.04 10.83
C ASN A 448 31.14 26.35 11.16
N ASN A 449 31.09 25.06 11.50
CA ASN A 449 32.24 24.23 11.89
C ASN A 449 33.01 24.72 13.13
N ARG A 450 32.39 25.51 14.01
CA ARG A 450 32.99 26.02 15.25
C ARG A 450 32.08 25.75 16.44
N VAL A 451 32.64 25.27 17.56
CA VAL A 451 31.87 25.11 18.79
C VAL A 451 31.46 26.48 19.33
N THR A 452 30.17 26.66 19.63
CA THR A 452 29.65 27.92 20.17
C THR A 452 29.41 27.84 21.68
N ARG A 453 28.85 26.74 22.18
CA ARG A 453 28.54 26.55 23.61
C ARG A 453 28.36 25.08 23.98
N HIS A 454 28.36 24.82 25.29
CA HIS A 454 27.96 23.54 25.87
C HIS A 454 26.64 23.70 26.60
N VAL A 455 25.83 22.64 26.61
CA VAL A 455 24.54 22.58 27.28
C VAL A 455 24.47 21.27 28.06
N GLU A 456 24.09 21.34 29.33
CA GLU A 456 23.93 20.20 30.23
C GLU A 456 22.58 20.33 30.95
N ASN A 457 21.95 19.20 31.27
CA ASN A 457 20.65 19.15 31.96
C ASN A 457 19.52 19.95 31.27
N ALA A 458 19.62 20.22 29.97
CA ALA A 458 18.55 20.87 29.22
C ALA A 458 17.46 19.88 28.83
N GLU A 459 16.21 20.28 28.92
CA GLU A 459 15.08 19.49 28.43
C GLU A 459 15.02 19.47 26.89
N VAL A 460 15.39 20.58 26.26
CA VAL A 460 15.40 20.77 24.81
C VAL A 460 16.58 21.65 24.42
N THR A 461 17.22 21.37 23.29
CA THR A 461 18.27 22.22 22.70
C THR A 461 18.01 22.41 21.21
N ASP A 462 18.01 23.66 20.75
CA ASP A 462 17.86 23.97 19.33
C ASP A 462 19.03 23.45 18.50
N ILE A 463 18.72 22.92 17.33
CA ILE A 463 19.72 22.51 16.34
C ILE A 463 19.94 23.70 15.40
N PRO A 464 21.15 24.27 15.33
CA PRO A 464 21.40 25.43 14.47
C PRO A 464 21.24 25.11 12.98
N ASP A 465 20.61 26.00 12.21
CA ASP A 465 20.36 25.81 10.77
C ASP A 465 21.66 25.69 9.95
N THR A 466 22.77 26.30 10.40
CA THR A 466 24.10 26.28 9.76
C THR A 466 25.08 25.32 10.48
N GLY A 467 24.55 24.39 11.26
CA GLY A 467 25.33 23.64 12.24
C GLY A 467 24.75 22.28 12.59
N TYR A 468 25.18 21.78 13.75
CA TYR A 468 24.73 20.50 14.31
C TYR A 468 25.02 20.46 15.82
N LEU A 469 24.45 19.45 16.49
CA LEU A 469 24.77 19.11 17.87
C LEU A 469 25.69 17.89 17.90
N LEU A 470 26.67 17.89 18.80
CA LEU A 470 27.38 16.69 19.24
C LEU A 470 26.89 16.34 20.64
N VAL A 471 26.31 15.16 20.80
CA VAL A 471 25.73 14.68 22.06
C VAL A 471 26.66 13.61 22.62
N LEU A 472 27.29 13.92 23.75
CA LEU A 472 28.25 13.05 24.43
C LEU A 472 27.50 12.18 25.45
N ARG A 473 27.69 10.87 25.35
CA ARG A 473 27.17 9.85 26.28
C ARG A 473 28.30 8.99 26.80
N SER A 474 28.43 8.90 28.12
CA SER A 474 29.52 8.13 28.77
C SER A 474 30.92 8.53 28.29
N LEU A 475 31.09 9.77 27.82
CA LEU A 475 32.34 10.30 27.25
C LEU A 475 32.52 11.79 27.56
N SER A 476 32.17 12.22 28.78
CA SER A 476 32.24 13.63 29.18
C SER A 476 33.66 14.21 29.13
N SER A 477 34.71 13.38 29.20
CA SER A 477 36.11 13.82 29.06
C SER A 477 36.41 14.48 27.71
N ALA A 478 35.70 14.10 26.63
CA ALA A 478 35.87 14.72 25.31
C ALA A 478 35.49 16.21 25.28
N LYS A 479 34.71 16.68 26.27
CA LYS A 479 34.34 18.08 26.44
C LYS A 479 35.56 19.01 26.48
N ALA A 480 36.66 18.57 27.09
CA ALA A 480 37.88 19.38 27.21
C ALA A 480 38.51 19.72 25.85
N SER A 481 38.33 18.87 24.84
CA SER A 481 38.83 19.10 23.48
C SER A 481 37.83 19.82 22.58
N LEU A 482 36.60 20.05 23.07
CA LEU A 482 35.48 20.64 22.34
C LEU A 482 35.07 21.99 22.95
N MET A 483 35.98 22.78 23.51
CA MET A 483 35.65 24.06 24.14
C MET A 483 35.09 25.09 23.15
N PRO A 484 34.24 26.05 23.59
CA PRO A 484 33.80 27.15 22.74
C PRO A 484 34.95 27.82 22.00
N GLY A 485 34.76 28.01 20.69
CA GLY A 485 35.75 28.57 19.79
C GLY A 485 36.59 27.55 19.02
N THR A 486 36.57 26.27 19.41
CA THR A 486 37.27 25.18 18.71
C THR A 486 36.66 24.94 17.34
N THR A 487 37.50 24.95 16.29
CA THR A 487 37.09 24.56 14.93
C THR A 487 37.10 23.04 14.79
N ILE A 488 36.13 22.49 14.05
CA ILE A 488 35.92 21.06 13.80
C ILE A 488 35.97 20.80 12.29
N THR A 489 36.74 19.80 11.88
CA THR A 489 36.66 19.20 10.54
C THR A 489 35.97 17.85 10.65
N LEU A 490 35.03 17.54 9.74
CA LEU A 490 34.29 16.27 9.71
C LEU A 490 34.69 15.48 8.46
N GLU A 491 35.13 14.24 8.67
CA GLU A 491 35.27 13.23 7.62
C GLU A 491 34.13 12.22 7.75
N SER A 492 33.51 11.83 6.64
CA SER A 492 32.34 10.96 6.61
C SER A 492 32.39 10.05 5.39
N THR A 493 32.39 8.73 5.61
CA THR A 493 32.39 7.73 4.55
C THR A 493 31.52 6.53 4.92
N THR A 494 30.92 5.92 3.92
CA THR A 494 30.24 4.63 4.07
C THR A 494 31.22 3.48 3.89
N ASN A 495 30.87 2.34 4.49
CA ASN A 495 31.44 1.04 4.18
C ASN A 495 30.26 0.08 3.92
N PRO A 496 30.18 -0.53 2.71
CA PRO A 496 31.14 -0.45 1.60
C PRO A 496 31.14 0.92 0.90
N SER A 497 32.31 1.35 0.42
CA SER A 497 32.56 2.72 -0.06
C SER A 497 31.75 3.13 -1.29
N ASN A 498 31.27 2.16 -2.08
CA ASN A 498 30.36 2.44 -3.20
C ASN A 498 29.01 3.00 -2.73
N PHE A 499 28.60 2.81 -1.48
CA PHE A 499 27.38 3.42 -0.94
C PHE A 499 27.46 4.95 -0.88
N ASN A 500 28.67 5.53 -0.92
CA ASN A 500 28.88 6.98 -0.89
C ASN A 500 28.22 7.67 -2.08
N SER A 501 28.25 7.06 -3.27
CA SER A 501 27.75 7.65 -4.51
C SER A 501 26.23 7.58 -4.65
N PHE A 502 25.55 6.75 -3.88
CA PHE A 502 24.10 6.60 -4.01
C PHE A 502 23.36 7.74 -3.30
N PRO A 503 22.46 8.46 -4.00
CA PRO A 503 21.68 9.55 -3.42
C PRO A 503 20.56 9.05 -2.49
N HIS A 504 20.12 7.81 -2.67
CA HIS A 504 19.03 7.22 -1.89
C HIS A 504 19.49 5.95 -1.20
N ILE A 505 19.23 5.85 0.10
CA ILE A 505 19.51 4.67 0.91
C ILE A 505 18.39 4.48 1.92
N ILE A 506 17.94 3.24 2.10
CA ILE A 506 17.07 2.86 3.21
C ILE A 506 17.61 1.62 3.91
N GLY A 507 17.69 1.69 5.23
CA GLY A 507 18.08 0.59 6.09
C GLY A 507 16.90 -0.33 6.39
N GLY A 508 17.18 -1.62 6.50
CA GLY A 508 16.25 -2.63 6.96
C GLY A 508 17.00 -3.66 7.79
N GLY A 509 16.95 -4.90 7.33
CA GLY A 509 17.72 -6.00 7.87
C GLY A 509 16.85 -7.11 8.48
N PRO A 510 17.39 -8.33 8.60
CA PRO A 510 18.74 -8.70 8.15
C PRO A 510 18.86 -8.84 6.63
N LEU A 511 20.10 -8.81 6.14
CA LEU A 511 20.39 -9.17 4.75
C LEU A 511 20.03 -10.65 4.51
N LEU A 512 19.19 -10.91 3.52
CA LEU A 512 18.66 -12.25 3.25
C LEU A 512 19.47 -12.97 2.18
N ILE A 513 19.63 -12.33 1.02
CA ILE A 513 20.31 -12.91 -0.15
C ILE A 513 21.35 -11.92 -0.65
N LYS A 514 22.55 -12.41 -0.97
CA LYS A 514 23.60 -11.66 -1.66
C LYS A 514 24.23 -12.56 -2.72
N ASN A 515 24.28 -12.08 -3.97
CA ASN A 515 24.85 -12.82 -5.10
C ASN A 515 24.27 -14.25 -5.21
N GLN A 516 22.94 -14.37 -5.13
CA GLN A 516 22.17 -15.63 -5.16
C GLN A 516 22.37 -16.55 -3.94
N GLN A 517 23.22 -16.20 -2.98
CA GLN A 517 23.45 -16.99 -1.77
C GLN A 517 22.58 -16.48 -0.63
N ILE A 518 21.97 -17.39 0.13
CA ILE A 518 21.31 -17.06 1.40
C ILE A 518 22.41 -16.73 2.42
N VAL A 519 22.38 -15.52 2.98
CA VAL A 519 23.42 -14.97 3.88
C VAL A 519 22.84 -14.46 5.20
N VAL A 520 21.68 -15.02 5.58
CA VAL A 520 20.93 -14.65 6.80
C VAL A 520 21.82 -14.85 8.02
N ASP A 521 22.17 -13.74 8.67
CA ASP A 521 22.83 -13.72 9.97
C ASP A 521 22.29 -12.55 10.80
N ALA A 522 21.12 -12.79 11.40
CA ALA A 522 20.41 -11.77 12.17
C ALA A 522 21.20 -11.31 13.40
N GLN A 523 21.97 -12.21 14.04
CA GLN A 523 22.72 -11.88 15.24
C GLN A 523 23.94 -11.00 14.91
N ALA A 524 24.65 -11.26 13.81
CA ALA A 524 25.73 -10.39 13.34
C ALA A 524 25.24 -8.98 13.00
N GLU A 525 23.98 -8.81 12.63
CA GLU A 525 23.32 -7.52 12.37
C GLU A 525 22.61 -6.92 13.61
N GLY A 526 22.91 -7.46 14.79
CA GLY A 526 22.46 -6.93 16.09
C GLY A 526 20.97 -7.13 16.36
N PHE A 527 20.31 -8.09 15.71
CA PHE A 527 18.96 -8.50 16.09
C PHE A 527 18.99 -9.47 17.27
N SER A 528 17.95 -9.43 18.10
CA SER A 528 17.83 -10.32 19.25
C SER A 528 17.65 -11.78 18.81
N ARG A 529 18.00 -12.72 19.69
CA ARG A 529 17.74 -14.15 19.44
C ARG A 529 16.25 -14.43 19.23
N ALA A 530 15.37 -13.74 19.96
CA ALA A 530 13.93 -13.87 19.80
C ALA A 530 13.48 -13.47 18.39
N PHE A 531 13.93 -12.31 17.89
CA PHE A 531 13.63 -11.87 16.52
C PHE A 531 14.18 -12.85 15.47
N ALA A 532 15.41 -13.32 15.66
CA ALA A 532 16.06 -14.24 14.73
C ALA A 532 15.33 -15.59 14.57
N GLN A 533 14.63 -16.03 15.62
CA GLN A 533 13.87 -17.29 15.66
C GLN A 533 12.37 -17.11 15.36
N GLN A 534 11.90 -15.88 15.27
CA GLN A 534 10.49 -15.56 15.08
C GLN A 534 10.00 -15.99 13.69
N SER A 535 8.79 -16.54 13.63
CA SER A 535 8.00 -16.66 12.41
C SER A 535 6.97 -15.54 12.41
N ALA A 536 6.96 -14.71 11.37
CA ALA A 536 6.11 -13.53 11.33
C ALA A 536 5.71 -13.19 9.89
N ILE A 537 4.75 -12.28 9.76
CA ILE A 537 4.46 -11.61 8.50
C ILE A 537 5.69 -10.76 8.13
N ARG A 538 6.09 -10.72 6.85
CA ARG A 538 7.32 -10.05 6.41
C ARG A 538 7.06 -9.07 5.28
N SER A 539 7.78 -7.94 5.30
CA SER A 539 8.01 -7.09 4.13
C SER A 539 9.44 -7.30 3.65
N VAL A 540 9.64 -7.37 2.33
CA VAL A 540 10.94 -7.69 1.74
C VAL A 540 11.14 -6.88 0.46
N PHE A 541 12.37 -6.46 0.24
CA PHE A 541 12.82 -5.88 -1.03
C PHE A 541 13.78 -6.85 -1.70
N GLY A 542 13.63 -7.07 -3.01
CA GLY A 542 14.51 -7.91 -3.81
C GLY A 542 14.94 -7.27 -5.12
N ILE A 543 16.07 -7.74 -5.65
CA ILE A 543 16.57 -7.41 -6.99
C ILE A 543 16.74 -8.72 -7.74
N THR A 544 16.16 -8.82 -8.94
CA THR A 544 16.31 -9.99 -9.81
C THR A 544 17.56 -9.91 -10.68
N ASN A 545 17.89 -11.01 -11.35
CA ASN A 545 18.97 -11.03 -12.33
C ASN A 545 18.74 -10.10 -13.54
N SER A 546 17.48 -9.79 -13.87
CA SER A 546 17.11 -8.82 -14.90
C SER A 546 17.21 -7.36 -14.44
N GLY A 547 17.55 -7.13 -13.16
CA GLY A 547 17.58 -5.80 -12.55
C GLY A 547 16.19 -5.27 -12.17
N GLU A 548 15.16 -6.13 -12.16
CA GLU A 548 13.83 -5.75 -11.67
C GLU A 548 13.84 -5.66 -10.15
N LEU A 549 13.13 -4.68 -9.62
CA LEU A 549 12.95 -4.50 -8.18
C LEU A 549 11.63 -5.17 -7.78
N ILE A 550 11.66 -5.99 -6.73
CA ILE A 550 10.46 -6.67 -6.24
C ILE A 550 10.20 -6.24 -4.79
N LEU A 551 9.03 -5.64 -4.55
CA LEU A 551 8.51 -5.37 -3.22
C LEU A 551 7.54 -6.49 -2.85
N VAL A 552 7.78 -7.17 -1.74
CA VAL A 552 7.06 -8.40 -1.39
C VAL A 552 6.53 -8.30 0.03
N THR A 553 5.28 -8.72 0.22
CA THR A 553 4.76 -9.04 1.55
C THR A 553 4.41 -10.52 1.63
N ILE A 554 4.84 -11.17 2.70
CA ILE A 554 4.62 -12.60 2.95
C ILE A 554 3.80 -12.72 4.23
N HIS A 555 2.60 -13.27 4.12
CA HIS A 555 1.71 -13.48 5.26
C HIS A 555 1.83 -14.89 5.84
N ASN A 556 1.04 -15.17 6.87
CA ASN A 556 0.98 -16.49 7.51
C ASN A 556 0.71 -17.60 6.48
N ARG A 557 1.47 -18.69 6.59
CA ARG A 557 1.25 -19.88 5.75
C ARG A 557 -0.12 -20.46 6.02
N ILE A 558 -0.67 -21.19 5.05
CA ILE A 558 -1.98 -21.84 5.23
C ILE A 558 -1.90 -22.78 6.44
N GLY A 559 -2.72 -22.51 7.46
CA GLY A 559 -2.80 -23.33 8.67
C GLY A 559 -1.66 -23.12 9.68
N GLY A 560 -0.80 -22.12 9.52
CA GLY A 560 0.35 -21.91 10.41
C GLY A 560 0.80 -20.45 10.52
N LEU A 561 1.96 -20.24 11.14
CA LEU A 561 2.59 -18.93 11.29
C LEU A 561 3.25 -18.45 9.98
N GLY A 562 3.71 -17.20 9.98
CA GLY A 562 4.49 -16.61 8.90
C GLY A 562 5.83 -17.30 8.64
N ALA A 563 6.62 -16.72 7.75
CA ALA A 563 7.94 -17.25 7.42
C ALA A 563 8.97 -16.86 8.49
N SER A 564 9.86 -17.81 8.80
CA SER A 564 11.17 -17.52 9.39
C SER A 564 12.02 -16.70 8.42
N LEU A 565 13.13 -16.11 8.89
CA LEU A 565 14.02 -15.33 8.03
C LEU A 565 14.65 -16.17 6.90
N THR A 566 14.99 -17.44 7.19
CA THR A 566 15.55 -18.36 6.18
C THR A 566 14.50 -18.74 5.14
N GLU A 567 13.28 -19.12 5.56
CA GLU A 567 12.18 -19.39 4.63
C GLU A 567 11.85 -18.15 3.78
N THR A 568 11.94 -16.95 4.37
CA THR A 568 11.76 -15.69 3.64
C THR A 568 12.81 -15.56 2.52
N ALA A 569 14.07 -15.89 2.79
CA ALA A 569 15.12 -15.89 1.78
C ALA A 569 14.86 -16.94 0.68
N GLU A 570 14.42 -18.15 1.04
CA GLU A 570 14.08 -19.21 0.07
C GLU A 570 12.87 -18.82 -0.81
N LEU A 571 11.84 -18.20 -0.23
CA LEU A 571 10.70 -17.65 -0.96
C LEU A 571 11.15 -16.56 -1.95
N MET A 572 12.01 -15.64 -1.52
CA MET A 572 12.55 -14.60 -2.41
C MET A 572 13.40 -15.19 -3.54
N GLN A 573 14.18 -16.25 -3.30
CA GLN A 573 14.89 -16.96 -4.38
C GLN A 573 13.90 -17.58 -5.38
N LYS A 574 12.81 -18.19 -4.91
CA LYS A 574 11.75 -18.72 -5.80
C LYS A 574 11.06 -17.62 -6.63
N LEU A 575 10.99 -16.40 -6.10
CA LEU A 575 10.53 -15.22 -6.83
C LEU A 575 11.59 -14.61 -7.77
N GLY A 576 12.79 -15.20 -7.84
CA GLY A 576 13.86 -14.79 -8.76
C GLY A 576 14.83 -13.75 -8.21
N ALA A 577 14.78 -13.45 -6.91
CA ALA A 577 15.68 -12.48 -6.29
C ALA A 577 17.11 -13.05 -6.16
N ILE A 578 18.09 -12.29 -6.65
CA ILE A 578 19.52 -12.56 -6.49
C ILE A 578 20.16 -11.73 -5.36
N HIS A 579 19.49 -10.65 -4.97
CA HIS A 579 19.72 -9.91 -3.74
C HIS A 579 18.39 -9.69 -3.04
N ALA A 580 18.35 -9.78 -1.72
CA ALA A 580 17.14 -9.48 -0.97
C ALA A 580 17.47 -8.98 0.44
N LEU A 581 16.68 -8.01 0.89
CA LEU A 581 16.77 -7.41 2.21
C LEU A 581 15.41 -7.52 2.91
N ASN A 582 15.41 -8.04 4.13
CA ASN A 582 14.23 -7.98 4.98
C ASN A 582 13.95 -6.53 5.42
N LEU A 583 12.68 -6.13 5.44
CA LEU A 583 12.22 -4.85 5.96
C LEU A 583 11.51 -5.06 7.30
N ASP A 584 11.03 -3.99 7.92
CA ASP A 584 10.22 -4.09 9.13
C ASP A 584 8.98 -4.96 8.86
N GLY A 585 8.67 -5.86 9.79
CA GLY A 585 7.74 -6.97 9.58
C GLY A 585 6.47 -6.84 10.40
N GLY A 586 5.79 -7.98 10.58
CA GLY A 586 4.67 -8.13 11.49
C GLY A 586 3.54 -7.16 11.20
N SER A 587 3.05 -6.45 12.21
CA SER A 587 1.94 -5.49 12.06
C SER A 587 2.30 -4.27 11.19
N SER A 588 3.60 -3.94 11.05
CA SER A 588 4.08 -2.89 10.12
C SER A 588 3.92 -3.29 8.65
N THR A 589 3.89 -4.60 8.35
CA THR A 589 3.83 -5.13 6.97
C THR A 589 2.62 -4.58 6.23
N SER A 590 2.88 -3.68 5.29
CA SER A 590 1.85 -3.02 4.49
C SER A 590 2.38 -2.72 3.10
N LEU A 591 1.53 -2.97 2.10
CA LEU A 591 1.81 -2.72 0.70
C LEU A 591 0.60 -2.01 0.10
N ILE A 592 0.83 -0.87 -0.51
CA ILE A 592 -0.21 -0.05 -1.12
C ILE A 592 -0.01 0.10 -2.63
N LEU A 593 -1.11 0.21 -3.37
CA LEU A 593 -1.16 0.49 -4.80
C LEU A 593 -2.42 1.29 -5.10
N GLY A 594 -2.31 2.37 -5.87
CA GLY A 594 -3.47 3.18 -6.30
C GLY A 594 -4.28 3.77 -5.15
N GLY A 595 -3.65 4.05 -4.00
CA GLY A 595 -4.34 4.54 -2.80
C GLY A 595 -5.12 3.46 -2.03
N GLN A 596 -4.78 2.18 -2.20
CA GLN A 596 -5.35 1.07 -1.44
C GLN A 596 -4.28 0.21 -0.81
N MET A 597 -4.59 -0.40 0.35
CA MET A 597 -3.81 -1.50 0.88
C MET A 597 -4.20 -2.81 0.17
N ILE A 598 -3.22 -3.49 -0.43
CA ILE A 598 -3.46 -4.66 -1.29
C ILE A 598 -3.05 -5.99 -0.66
N ASN A 599 -2.32 -5.96 0.46
CA ASN A 599 -1.85 -7.19 1.12
C ASN A 599 -2.70 -7.61 2.33
N ARG A 600 -3.43 -6.69 2.97
CA ARG A 600 -4.21 -6.94 4.20
C ARG A 600 -5.29 -5.87 4.41
N PRO A 601 -6.26 -6.09 5.32
CA PRO A 601 -7.20 -5.04 5.69
C PRO A 601 -6.51 -3.86 6.39
N PRO A 602 -6.82 -2.59 6.05
CA PRO A 602 -6.16 -1.42 6.61
C PRO A 602 -6.20 -1.31 8.14
N SER A 603 -7.25 -1.81 8.79
CA SER A 603 -7.41 -1.80 10.26
C SER A 603 -6.42 -2.68 10.99
N THR A 604 -5.82 -3.65 10.30
CA THR A 604 -4.85 -4.60 10.85
C THR A 604 -3.41 -4.12 10.73
N ALA A 605 -3.16 -3.03 9.99
CA ALA A 605 -1.83 -2.49 9.79
C ALA A 605 -1.48 -1.44 10.84
N ALA A 606 -0.31 -1.59 11.45
CA ALA A 606 0.21 -0.62 12.41
C ALA A 606 0.65 0.68 11.72
N ARG A 607 0.90 1.69 12.55
CA ARG A 607 1.56 2.93 12.11
C ARG A 607 3.05 2.65 11.92
N VAL A 608 3.63 3.14 10.84
CA VAL A 608 5.05 3.00 10.52
C VAL A 608 5.73 4.36 10.47
N HIS A 609 7.03 4.39 10.71
CA HIS A 609 7.82 5.62 10.60
C HIS A 609 8.11 6.00 9.14
N ASN A 610 8.51 5.04 8.32
CA ASN A 610 8.96 5.28 6.95
C ASN A 610 8.58 4.12 6.00
N GLY A 611 8.70 4.38 4.70
CA GLY A 611 8.45 3.42 3.64
C GLY A 611 9.28 3.70 2.40
N LEU A 612 9.09 2.86 1.38
CA LEU A 612 9.59 3.06 0.03
C LEU A 612 8.41 3.37 -0.88
N GLY A 613 8.35 4.60 -1.41
CA GLY A 613 7.32 5.07 -2.31
C GLY A 613 7.74 4.96 -3.77
N ILE A 614 6.78 4.62 -4.64
CA ILE A 614 6.94 4.50 -6.08
C ILE A 614 6.21 5.65 -6.75
N PHE A 615 6.88 6.33 -7.67
CA PHE A 615 6.41 7.51 -8.35
C PHE A 615 6.52 7.33 -9.87
N SER A 616 5.55 7.80 -10.64
CA SER A 616 5.76 8.06 -12.06
C SER A 616 5.94 9.56 -12.24
N HIS A 617 7.14 10.02 -12.61
CA HIS A 617 7.25 11.41 -13.04
C HIS A 617 6.58 11.56 -14.41
N HIS A 618 5.40 12.19 -14.41
CA HIS A 618 4.99 13.08 -15.48
C HIS A 618 4.93 14.47 -14.86
N TYR A 619 6.07 15.16 -14.81
CA TYR A 619 6.02 16.61 -14.85
C TYR A 619 5.75 16.97 -16.31
N GLY A 620 4.49 17.31 -16.59
CA GLY A 620 4.15 18.20 -17.68
C GLY A 620 4.43 19.62 -17.24
#